data_AF-A0AA43C417-F1
#
_entry.id   AF-A0AA43C417-F1
#
_cell.length_a   1.000
_cell.length_b   1.000
_cell.length_c   1.000
_cell.angle_alpha   90.00
_cell.angle_beta   90.00
_cell.angle_gamma   90.00
#
_symmetry.space_group_name_H-M   'P 1'
#
loop_
_entity.id
_entity.type
_entity.pdbx_description
1 polymer ?
#
loop_
_entity_poly.entity_id
_entity_poly.type
_entity_poly.pdbx_seq_one_letter_code
_entity_poly.pdbx_strand_id
1 'polypeptide(L)'
;MNNRLPGILVTGASGFIGRHFVIALSGKFRIFCIARRSQKEAGVPENAQTHWLQADITKWKNLLSVFEYVQEHGGTDYVLHLAGYYDFTLNENPVYEETNVTGTRYLLELSKMLGVKRFIFSSSLAACKFPNAGRALTEKSPVDADYPYARSKRRAEAIIEDYSETLPCTIVRLAAVFSDWCEYPILYMLLKSWLSKKTLLSRVLGGHGESAVPYIHIKDLIKLFLRIIDISDTLPQRAVYIAGSQGSISHIDLFRTATRYYYGHDVKPFKMPKIFARPGLVILSFLGWLTGKETLEKPWMAEYIDKKLTIDASVTYKALDWKPTPRYHILRRLLFITEKMITHPKNWEFRNELLLQRVAYRKSTEIYNILIDLRESLVNQLVEEVMKPENKKRFPNYRNMDQDLLKWYITLNYQLVSATVRNRDRAMIPNYAQVMAYRRFVEGFTAKEVKDLMFLTAKTMEEPLLERPELKGSKQRVDDYIMLTAQLAIDEFEDTYEILETYPPEQVAAIDTIKAVSNSHDLKRIVLQLEDICSDSLSHQLSGIF
;
A
#
# COMPACT_ATOMS: atom_id res chain seq x y z
N MET A 1 21.18 -25.27 -18.10
CA MET A 1 19.79 -24.76 -18.00
C MET A 1 19.76 -23.79 -16.83
N ASN A 2 19.31 -22.55 -17.04
CA ASN A 2 19.47 -21.48 -16.04
C ASN A 2 18.66 -21.83 -14.78
N ASN A 3 19.35 -22.05 -13.67
CA ASN A 3 18.80 -22.54 -12.39
C ASN A 3 18.03 -21.44 -11.63
N ARG A 4 17.38 -20.52 -12.36
CA ARG A 4 16.79 -19.29 -11.84
C ARG A 4 15.29 -19.49 -11.64
N LEU A 5 14.77 -19.13 -10.46
CA LEU A 5 13.34 -19.11 -10.20
C LEU A 5 12.59 -18.24 -11.24
N PRO A 6 11.32 -18.47 -11.57
CA PRO A 6 10.59 -17.55 -12.44
C PRO A 6 10.40 -16.19 -11.76
N GLY A 7 10.39 -15.11 -12.55
CA GLY A 7 10.17 -13.74 -12.07
C GLY A 7 8.72 -13.30 -12.17
N ILE A 8 8.20 -12.62 -11.15
CA ILE A 8 6.85 -12.03 -11.14
C ILE A 8 6.93 -10.57 -10.66
N LEU A 9 6.51 -9.63 -11.50
CA LEU A 9 6.30 -8.24 -11.14
C LEU A 9 4.88 -8.05 -10.61
N VAL A 10 4.73 -7.74 -9.32
CA VAL A 10 3.43 -7.57 -8.65
C VAL A 10 3.21 -6.10 -8.34
N THR A 11 2.19 -5.48 -8.93
CA THR A 11 1.80 -4.11 -8.56
C THR A 11 0.66 -4.11 -7.57
N GLY A 12 0.62 -3.11 -6.69
CA GLY A 12 -0.31 -3.16 -5.55
C GLY A 12 0.13 -4.17 -4.50
N ALA A 13 1.43 -4.49 -4.44
CA ALA A 13 2.03 -5.49 -3.56
C ALA A 13 1.76 -5.21 -2.06
N SER A 14 1.58 -3.95 -1.67
CA SER A 14 1.22 -3.60 -0.30
C SER A 14 -0.27 -3.77 0.03
N GLY A 15 -1.13 -3.91 -0.99
CA GLY A 15 -2.58 -4.08 -0.87
C GLY A 15 -2.97 -5.39 -0.19
N PHE A 16 -4.27 -5.54 0.12
CA PHE A 16 -4.78 -6.76 0.75
C PHE A 16 -4.44 -8.01 -0.07
N ILE A 17 -4.78 -8.02 -1.36
CA ILE A 17 -4.48 -9.17 -2.23
C ILE A 17 -2.97 -9.33 -2.44
N GLY A 18 -2.28 -8.23 -2.75
CA GLY A 18 -0.85 -8.22 -3.04
C GLY A 18 0.00 -8.78 -1.91
N ARG A 19 -0.18 -8.32 -0.67
CA ARG A 19 0.65 -8.80 0.45
C ARG A 19 0.44 -10.29 0.70
N HIS A 20 -0.79 -10.77 0.57
CA HIS A 20 -1.09 -12.19 0.75
C HIS A 20 -0.47 -13.04 -0.38
N PHE A 21 -0.46 -12.53 -1.61
CA PHE A 21 0.21 -13.18 -2.74
C PHE A 21 1.73 -13.24 -2.53
N VAL A 22 2.37 -12.11 -2.22
CA VAL A 22 3.83 -12.02 -1.98
C VAL A 22 4.25 -12.94 -0.84
N ILE A 23 3.55 -12.90 0.31
CA ILE A 23 3.85 -13.76 1.47
C ILE A 23 3.70 -15.24 1.12
N ALA A 24 2.64 -15.63 0.39
CA ALA A 24 2.40 -17.02 0.06
C ALA A 24 3.44 -17.63 -0.91
N LEU A 25 4.10 -16.78 -1.69
CA LEU A 25 5.05 -17.17 -2.73
C LEU A 25 6.51 -16.82 -2.42
N SER A 26 6.76 -16.18 -1.27
CA SER A 26 8.10 -15.87 -0.79
C SER A 26 8.98 -17.12 -0.82
N GLY A 27 10.15 -17.00 -1.45
CA GLY A 27 11.10 -18.11 -1.64
C GLY A 27 10.80 -19.09 -2.77
N LYS A 28 9.68 -18.97 -3.49
CA LYS A 28 9.32 -19.81 -4.65
C LYS A 28 9.50 -19.12 -6.00
N PHE A 29 9.46 -17.80 -6.00
CA PHE A 29 9.60 -16.95 -7.17
C PHE A 29 10.53 -15.79 -6.83
N ARG A 30 11.17 -15.19 -7.84
CA ARG A 30 11.68 -13.82 -7.71
C ARG A 30 10.50 -12.87 -7.84
N ILE A 31 10.18 -12.14 -6.78
CA ILE A 31 9.00 -11.28 -6.75
C ILE A 31 9.46 -9.83 -6.71
N PHE A 32 9.17 -9.09 -7.77
CA PHE A 32 9.40 -7.65 -7.84
C PHE A 32 8.10 -6.93 -7.42
N CYS A 33 8.11 -6.28 -6.28
CA CYS A 33 6.93 -5.68 -5.67
C CYS A 33 6.89 -4.19 -5.95
N ILE A 34 5.91 -3.72 -6.73
CA ILE A 34 5.62 -2.29 -6.89
C ILE A 34 4.54 -1.86 -5.90
N ALA A 35 4.88 -0.91 -5.03
CA ALA A 35 3.95 -0.33 -4.09
C ALA A 35 4.34 1.09 -3.68
N ARG A 36 3.35 1.95 -3.37
CA ARG A 36 3.64 3.27 -2.76
C ARG A 36 4.01 3.21 -1.27
N ARG A 37 3.74 2.07 -0.62
CA ARG A 37 4.09 1.80 0.79
C ARG A 37 5.44 1.12 0.84
N SER A 38 6.20 1.32 1.91
CA SER A 38 7.37 0.50 2.22
C SER A 38 6.96 -0.94 2.53
N GLN A 39 7.91 -1.88 2.41
CA GLN A 39 7.72 -3.29 2.72
C GLN A 39 7.27 -3.49 4.18
N LYS A 40 7.93 -2.77 5.10
CA LYS A 40 7.61 -2.76 6.53
C LYS A 40 6.19 -2.27 6.80
N GLU A 41 5.76 -1.15 6.19
CA GLU A 41 4.38 -0.65 6.34
C GLU A 41 3.34 -1.62 5.75
N ALA A 42 3.71 -2.39 4.73
CA ALA A 42 2.86 -3.43 4.18
C ALA A 42 2.73 -4.67 5.08
N GLY A 43 3.64 -4.84 6.05
CA GLY A 43 3.71 -6.02 6.93
C GLY A 43 4.16 -7.27 6.17
N VAL A 44 4.99 -7.11 5.14
CA VAL A 44 5.55 -8.22 4.35
C VAL A 44 6.95 -8.52 4.88
N PRO A 45 7.23 -9.76 5.35
CA PRO A 45 8.56 -10.13 5.83
C PRO A 45 9.62 -10.03 4.73
N GLU A 46 10.84 -9.67 5.12
CA GLU A 46 12.00 -9.64 4.22
C GLU A 46 12.36 -11.04 3.72
N ASN A 47 12.81 -11.11 2.46
CA ASN A 47 13.26 -12.34 1.82
C ASN A 47 14.18 -11.98 0.65
N ALA A 48 15.26 -12.72 0.48
CA ALA A 48 16.25 -12.47 -0.59
C ALA A 48 15.69 -12.52 -2.02
N GLN A 49 14.54 -13.18 -2.24
CA GLN A 49 13.86 -13.27 -3.54
C GLN A 49 12.73 -12.24 -3.68
N THR A 50 12.45 -11.44 -2.65
CA THR A 50 11.43 -10.39 -2.67
C THR A 50 12.11 -9.04 -2.80
N HIS A 51 12.02 -8.45 -3.99
CA HIS A 51 12.56 -7.12 -4.28
C HIS A 51 11.44 -6.10 -4.13
N TRP A 52 11.57 -5.15 -3.21
CA TRP A 52 10.56 -4.11 -3.00
C TRP A 52 10.96 -2.81 -3.68
N LEU A 53 10.12 -2.35 -4.61
CA LEU A 53 10.34 -1.16 -5.43
C LEU A 53 9.24 -0.15 -5.11
N GLN A 54 9.58 0.86 -4.31
CA GLN A 54 8.59 1.83 -3.85
C GLN A 54 8.26 2.86 -4.94
N ALA A 55 7.45 2.48 -5.93
CA ALA A 55 7.13 3.31 -7.09
C ALA A 55 5.62 3.63 -7.22
N ASP A 56 5.33 4.78 -7.81
CA ASP A 56 3.98 5.17 -8.26
C ASP A 56 3.80 4.84 -9.74
N ILE A 57 2.84 3.96 -10.04
CA ILE A 57 2.54 3.50 -11.41
C ILE A 57 1.95 4.58 -12.31
N THR A 58 1.51 5.71 -11.75
CA THR A 58 1.01 6.86 -12.51
C THR A 58 2.14 7.73 -13.07
N LYS A 59 3.39 7.46 -12.68
CA LYS A 59 4.57 8.22 -13.10
C LYS A 59 5.48 7.35 -13.96
N TRP A 60 5.52 7.62 -15.26
CA TRP A 60 6.33 6.84 -16.21
C TRP A 60 7.81 6.77 -15.83
N LYS A 61 8.40 7.89 -15.36
CA LYS A 61 9.79 7.93 -14.87
C LYS A 61 10.08 6.88 -13.79
N ASN A 62 9.15 6.67 -12.85
CA ASN A 62 9.32 5.65 -11.81
C ASN A 62 9.36 4.24 -12.41
N LEU A 63 8.56 3.99 -13.45
CA LEU A 63 8.49 2.69 -14.11
C LEU A 63 9.72 2.42 -14.98
N LEU A 64 10.40 3.45 -15.49
CA LEU A 64 11.71 3.30 -16.15
C LEU A 64 12.77 2.83 -15.16
N SER A 65 12.83 3.41 -13.96
CA SER A 65 13.76 2.93 -12.92
C SER A 65 13.42 1.50 -12.46
N VAL A 66 12.12 1.16 -12.39
CA VAL A 66 11.70 -0.23 -12.16
C VAL A 66 12.16 -1.16 -13.29
N PHE A 67 12.04 -0.73 -14.54
CA PHE A 67 12.50 -1.50 -15.70
C PHE A 67 13.99 -1.85 -15.59
N GLU A 68 14.83 -0.83 -15.37
CA GLU A 68 16.28 -0.97 -15.22
C GLU A 68 16.62 -1.96 -14.10
N TYR A 69 16.06 -1.74 -12.91
CA TYR A 69 16.29 -2.63 -11.76
C TYR A 69 15.86 -4.07 -12.06
N VAL A 70 14.67 -4.28 -12.65
CA VAL A 70 14.17 -5.62 -12.96
C VAL A 70 15.08 -6.32 -13.98
N GLN A 71 15.59 -5.61 -15.00
CA GLN A 71 16.52 -6.15 -15.98
C GLN A 71 17.86 -6.56 -15.35
N GLU A 72 18.45 -5.68 -14.53
CA GLU A 72 19.68 -5.96 -13.77
C GLU A 72 19.51 -7.18 -12.85
N HIS A 73 18.31 -7.34 -12.31
CA HIS A 73 17.92 -8.45 -11.44
C HIS A 73 17.27 -9.62 -12.21
N GLY A 74 17.55 -9.71 -13.52
CA GLY A 74 17.30 -10.91 -14.32
C GLY A 74 16.00 -11.00 -15.07
N GLY A 75 15.30 -9.90 -15.23
CA GLY A 75 14.00 -9.84 -15.87
C GLY A 75 12.89 -10.50 -15.05
N THR A 76 11.69 -10.42 -15.60
CA THR A 76 10.48 -11.01 -15.05
C THR A 76 9.71 -11.76 -16.14
N ASP A 77 9.09 -12.88 -15.80
CA ASP A 77 8.32 -13.68 -16.72
C ASP A 77 6.86 -13.24 -16.77
N TYR A 78 6.34 -12.73 -15.64
CA TYR A 78 4.92 -12.40 -15.48
C TYR A 78 4.74 -11.04 -14.83
N VAL A 79 3.61 -10.41 -15.12
CA VAL A 79 3.16 -9.21 -14.41
C VAL A 79 1.78 -9.49 -13.81
N LEU A 80 1.64 -9.33 -12.50
CA LEU A 80 0.38 -9.41 -11.78
C LEU A 80 -0.03 -8.00 -11.31
N HIS A 81 -0.94 -7.38 -12.05
CA HIS A 81 -1.42 -6.02 -11.80
C HIS A 81 -2.60 -6.02 -10.81
N LEU A 82 -2.29 -5.77 -9.53
CA LEU A 82 -3.28 -5.64 -8.44
C LEU A 82 -3.50 -4.20 -7.98
N ALA A 83 -2.67 -3.26 -8.43
CA ALA A 83 -2.85 -1.84 -8.13
C ALA A 83 -4.17 -1.32 -8.74
N GLY A 84 -4.95 -0.64 -7.91
CA GLY A 84 -6.15 0.06 -8.34
C GLY A 84 -6.71 0.93 -7.22
N TYR A 85 -7.31 2.05 -7.61
CA TYR A 85 -8.08 2.93 -6.75
C TYR A 85 -9.55 2.52 -6.75
N TYR A 86 -10.15 2.50 -5.56
CA TYR A 86 -11.56 2.20 -5.33
C TYR A 86 -12.02 2.88 -4.05
N ASP A 87 -13.16 3.56 -4.10
CA ASP A 87 -13.87 4.07 -2.93
C ASP A 87 -15.36 3.71 -2.97
N PHE A 88 -16.05 4.03 -1.87
CA PHE A 88 -17.50 3.85 -1.74
C PHE A 88 -18.28 5.16 -1.91
N THR A 89 -17.63 6.23 -2.36
CA THR A 89 -18.25 7.56 -2.46
C THR A 89 -19.17 7.68 -3.67
N LEU A 90 -18.89 6.91 -4.73
CA LEU A 90 -19.48 7.05 -6.08
C LEU A 90 -19.23 8.41 -6.74
N ASN A 91 -18.41 9.27 -6.14
CA ASN A 91 -18.04 10.53 -6.74
C ASN A 91 -16.98 10.32 -7.82
N GLU A 92 -17.01 11.17 -8.84
CA GLU A 92 -15.90 11.25 -9.76
C GLU A 92 -14.64 11.67 -9.03
N ASN A 93 -13.53 11.03 -9.38
CA ASN A 93 -12.23 11.32 -8.80
C ASN A 93 -11.17 11.10 -9.89
N PRO A 94 -10.29 12.09 -10.17
CA PRO A 94 -9.26 11.96 -11.20
C PRO A 94 -8.34 10.76 -10.96
N VAL A 95 -8.19 10.31 -9.71
CA VAL A 95 -7.38 9.13 -9.35
C VAL A 95 -7.90 7.85 -10.03
N TYR A 96 -9.19 7.75 -10.37
CA TYR A 96 -9.71 6.65 -11.17
C TYR A 96 -9.05 6.59 -12.55
N GLU A 97 -8.97 7.72 -13.25
CA GLU A 97 -8.34 7.80 -14.57
C GLU A 97 -6.82 7.64 -14.46
N GLU A 98 -6.18 8.32 -13.51
CA GLU A 98 -4.73 8.25 -13.31
C GLU A 98 -4.26 6.84 -12.95
N THR A 99 -4.87 6.21 -11.94
CA THR A 99 -4.39 4.93 -11.39
C THR A 99 -4.92 3.74 -12.18
N ASN A 100 -6.23 3.69 -12.45
CA ASN A 100 -6.84 2.48 -13.03
C ASN A 100 -6.76 2.45 -14.55
N VAL A 101 -6.60 3.59 -15.22
CA VAL A 101 -6.57 3.64 -16.69
C VAL A 101 -5.15 3.94 -17.17
N THR A 102 -4.61 5.09 -16.78
CA THR A 102 -3.26 5.51 -17.21
C THR A 102 -2.17 4.64 -16.60
N GLY A 103 -2.25 4.32 -15.31
CA GLY A 103 -1.33 3.38 -14.67
C GLY A 103 -1.35 1.99 -15.30
N THR A 104 -2.52 1.48 -15.71
CA THR A 104 -2.62 0.20 -16.43
C THR A 104 -1.95 0.28 -17.81
N ARG A 105 -2.16 1.37 -18.57
CA ARG A 105 -1.49 1.59 -19.86
C ARG A 105 0.03 1.59 -19.72
N TYR A 106 0.56 2.34 -18.75
CA TYR A 106 1.99 2.35 -18.50
C TYR A 106 2.54 0.98 -18.10
N LEU A 107 1.82 0.20 -17.28
CA LEU A 107 2.26 -1.14 -16.95
C LEU A 107 2.21 -2.10 -18.15
N LEU A 108 1.27 -1.93 -19.08
CA LEU A 108 1.25 -2.71 -20.32
C LEU A 108 2.48 -2.39 -21.20
N GLU A 109 2.83 -1.11 -21.34
CA GLU A 109 4.06 -0.70 -22.04
C GLU A 109 5.32 -1.27 -21.36
N LEU A 110 5.43 -1.13 -20.05
CA LEU A 110 6.51 -1.72 -19.26
C LEU A 110 6.59 -3.24 -19.46
N SER A 111 5.44 -3.92 -19.51
CA SER A 111 5.36 -5.37 -19.72
C SER A 111 5.87 -5.79 -21.10
N LYS A 112 5.59 -4.98 -22.14
CA LYS A 112 6.13 -5.20 -23.48
C LYS A 112 7.64 -4.99 -23.51
N MET A 113 8.14 -3.92 -22.89
CA MET A 113 9.58 -3.65 -22.78
C MET A 113 10.32 -4.79 -22.05
N LEU A 114 9.71 -5.36 -21.00
CA LEU A 114 10.25 -6.49 -20.24
C LEU A 114 10.13 -7.84 -20.96
N GLY A 115 9.37 -7.93 -22.06
CA GLY A 115 9.17 -9.17 -22.81
C GLY A 115 8.47 -10.26 -22.00
N VAL A 116 7.50 -9.89 -21.16
CA VAL A 116 6.85 -10.85 -20.25
C VAL A 116 6.00 -11.86 -21.01
N LYS A 117 5.92 -13.09 -20.49
CA LYS A 117 5.11 -14.18 -21.04
C LYS A 117 3.61 -13.91 -20.91
N ARG A 118 3.19 -13.22 -19.84
CA ARG A 118 1.78 -12.85 -19.63
C ARG A 118 1.59 -11.70 -18.66
N PHE A 119 0.67 -10.81 -19.01
CA PHE A 119 0.13 -9.76 -18.15
C PHE A 119 -1.20 -10.19 -17.54
N ILE A 120 -1.31 -10.18 -16.21
CA ILE A 120 -2.48 -10.63 -15.46
C ILE A 120 -3.10 -9.41 -14.74
N PHE A 121 -4.29 -9.04 -15.16
CA PHE A 121 -5.02 -7.89 -14.63
C PHE A 121 -6.12 -8.30 -13.65
N SER A 122 -6.16 -7.63 -12.49
CA SER A 122 -7.30 -7.74 -11.57
C SER A 122 -8.41 -6.75 -11.94
N SER A 123 -9.46 -7.28 -12.54
CA SER A 123 -10.73 -6.58 -12.73
C SER A 123 -11.72 -6.92 -11.61
N SER A 124 -12.99 -6.53 -11.75
CA SER A 124 -14.01 -6.71 -10.73
C SER A 124 -15.34 -7.08 -11.35
N LEU A 125 -16.06 -8.03 -10.75
CA LEU A 125 -17.44 -8.32 -11.11
C LEU A 125 -18.37 -7.13 -10.85
N ALA A 126 -17.99 -6.21 -9.98
CA ALA A 126 -18.74 -4.98 -9.74
C ALA A 126 -18.73 -4.05 -10.97
N ALA A 127 -17.84 -4.25 -11.95
CA ALA A 127 -17.84 -3.51 -13.21
C ALA A 127 -18.96 -3.95 -14.17
N CYS A 128 -19.65 -5.05 -13.89
CA CYS A 128 -20.81 -5.53 -14.65
C CYS A 128 -22.11 -5.09 -13.97
N LYS A 129 -23.18 -4.86 -14.75
CA LYS A 129 -24.52 -4.72 -14.15
C LYS A 129 -24.97 -6.04 -13.52
N PHE A 130 -25.87 -5.93 -12.56
CA PHE A 130 -26.55 -7.10 -12.02
C PHE A 130 -27.32 -7.81 -13.13
N PRO A 131 -27.26 -9.16 -13.20
CA PRO A 131 -27.99 -9.90 -14.21
C PRO A 131 -29.51 -9.82 -13.94
N ASN A 132 -30.30 -9.99 -15.01
CA ASN A 132 -31.75 -10.16 -14.88
C ASN A 132 -32.08 -11.40 -14.04
N ALA A 133 -33.27 -11.42 -13.44
CA ALA A 133 -33.73 -12.55 -12.63
C ALA A 133 -33.60 -13.89 -13.38
N GLY A 134 -33.07 -14.91 -12.70
CA GLY A 134 -32.81 -16.23 -13.30
C GLY A 134 -31.58 -16.32 -14.20
N ARG A 135 -30.85 -15.22 -14.45
CA ARG A 135 -29.58 -15.21 -15.19
C ARG A 135 -28.37 -15.07 -14.27
N ALA A 136 -27.22 -15.41 -14.80
CA ALA A 136 -25.93 -15.26 -14.15
C ALA A 136 -24.94 -14.51 -15.05
N LEU A 137 -23.99 -13.79 -14.45
CA LEU A 137 -22.85 -13.23 -15.16
C LEU A 137 -21.86 -14.33 -15.49
N THR A 138 -21.34 -14.29 -16.71
CA THR A 138 -20.29 -15.21 -17.20
C THR A 138 -19.09 -14.38 -17.63
N GLU A 139 -18.01 -15.04 -18.02
CA GLU A 139 -16.80 -14.42 -18.57
C GLU A 139 -17.11 -13.60 -19.83
N LYS A 140 -18.21 -13.92 -20.54
CA LYS A 140 -18.69 -13.19 -21.73
C LYS A 140 -19.58 -12.00 -21.40
N SER A 141 -19.99 -11.82 -20.15
CA SER A 141 -20.84 -10.69 -19.76
C SER A 141 -20.11 -9.36 -19.97
N PRO A 142 -20.80 -8.30 -20.43
CA PRO A 142 -20.18 -7.00 -20.60
C PRO A 142 -19.91 -6.33 -19.26
N VAL A 143 -18.84 -5.56 -19.18
CA VAL A 143 -18.52 -4.68 -18.04
C VAL A 143 -19.27 -3.36 -18.16
N ASP A 144 -20.59 -3.38 -18.07
CA ASP A 144 -21.48 -2.28 -18.44
C ASP A 144 -22.05 -1.45 -17.27
N ALA A 145 -21.58 -1.66 -16.03
CA ALA A 145 -22.03 -0.86 -14.88
C ALA A 145 -21.59 0.61 -14.97
N ASP A 146 -22.45 1.53 -14.54
CA ASP A 146 -22.26 2.96 -14.80
C ASP A 146 -22.01 3.80 -13.55
N TYR A 147 -20.85 3.57 -12.94
CA TYR A 147 -20.32 4.39 -11.85
C TYR A 147 -18.80 4.52 -11.99
N PRO A 148 -18.15 5.53 -11.36
CA PRO A 148 -16.76 5.91 -11.67
C PRO A 148 -15.77 4.75 -11.68
N TYR A 149 -15.76 3.93 -10.61
CA TYR A 149 -14.90 2.76 -10.54
C TYR A 149 -15.17 1.74 -11.66
N ALA A 150 -16.44 1.39 -11.92
CA ALA A 150 -16.79 0.45 -12.99
C ALA A 150 -16.37 0.97 -14.38
N ARG A 151 -16.58 2.27 -14.65
CA ARG A 151 -16.11 2.91 -15.90
C ARG A 151 -14.59 2.82 -16.04
N SER A 152 -13.85 3.07 -14.95
CA SER A 152 -12.39 2.96 -14.97
C SER A 152 -11.91 1.53 -15.26
N LYS A 153 -12.54 0.51 -14.66
CA LYS A 153 -12.23 -0.90 -14.94
C LYS A 153 -12.62 -1.33 -16.35
N ARG A 154 -13.75 -0.84 -16.89
CA ARG A 154 -14.12 -1.03 -18.30
C ARG A 154 -13.05 -0.47 -19.24
N ARG A 155 -12.62 0.77 -19.02
CA ARG A 155 -11.57 1.41 -19.84
C ARG A 155 -10.26 0.62 -19.78
N ALA A 156 -9.87 0.17 -18.58
CA ALA A 156 -8.69 -0.67 -18.41
C ALA A 156 -8.82 -2.01 -19.17
N GLU A 157 -9.96 -2.71 -19.09
CA GLU A 157 -10.20 -3.94 -19.85
C GLU A 157 -10.15 -3.72 -21.37
N ALA A 158 -10.65 -2.58 -21.86
CA ALA A 158 -10.60 -2.22 -23.28
C ALA A 158 -9.15 -1.95 -23.74
N ILE A 159 -8.36 -1.21 -22.96
CA ILE A 159 -6.93 -1.03 -23.28
C ILE A 159 -6.21 -2.39 -23.30
N ILE A 160 -6.49 -3.27 -22.34
CA ILE A 160 -5.88 -4.61 -22.31
C ILE A 160 -6.27 -5.45 -23.54
N GLU A 161 -7.50 -5.29 -24.03
CA GLU A 161 -7.96 -5.92 -25.26
C GLU A 161 -7.09 -5.49 -26.46
N ASP A 162 -6.84 -4.20 -26.63
CA ASP A 162 -5.99 -3.69 -27.71
C ASP A 162 -4.55 -4.23 -27.61
N TYR A 163 -3.98 -4.28 -26.40
CA TYR A 163 -2.61 -4.78 -26.20
C TYR A 163 -2.51 -6.29 -26.37
N SER A 164 -3.62 -7.02 -26.22
CA SER A 164 -3.62 -8.48 -26.28
C SER A 164 -3.18 -9.00 -27.65
N GLU A 165 -3.26 -8.19 -28.71
CA GLU A 165 -2.73 -8.55 -30.04
C GLU A 165 -1.22 -8.81 -30.05
N THR A 166 -0.46 -8.16 -29.15
CA THR A 166 1.01 -8.22 -29.12
C THR A 166 1.59 -8.71 -27.80
N LEU A 167 0.77 -8.81 -26.75
CA LEU A 167 1.17 -9.25 -25.41
C LEU A 167 0.12 -10.20 -24.85
N PRO A 168 0.46 -11.44 -24.44
CA PRO A 168 -0.54 -12.32 -23.83
C PRO A 168 -1.10 -11.71 -22.54
N CYS A 169 -2.42 -11.62 -22.46
CA CYS A 169 -3.15 -10.92 -21.40
C CYS A 169 -4.23 -11.81 -20.79
N THR A 170 -4.35 -11.75 -19.46
CA THR A 170 -5.43 -12.39 -18.71
C THR A 170 -6.12 -11.39 -17.80
N ILE A 171 -7.42 -11.22 -18.01
CA ILE A 171 -8.30 -10.40 -17.16
C ILE A 171 -8.99 -11.34 -16.16
N VAL A 172 -8.84 -11.05 -14.86
CA VAL A 172 -9.50 -11.80 -13.80
C VAL A 172 -10.52 -10.89 -13.11
N ARG A 173 -11.81 -11.13 -13.33
CA ARG A 173 -12.91 -10.42 -12.68
C ARG A 173 -13.16 -11.00 -11.30
N LEU A 174 -12.77 -10.26 -10.28
CA LEU A 174 -12.82 -10.71 -8.89
C LEU A 174 -14.24 -10.63 -8.30
N ALA A 175 -14.65 -11.68 -7.59
CA ALA A 175 -15.75 -11.64 -6.63
C ALA A 175 -15.36 -10.86 -5.36
N ALA A 176 -16.26 -10.76 -4.39
CA ALA A 176 -15.94 -10.16 -3.10
C ALA A 176 -14.84 -10.97 -2.39
N VAL A 177 -13.61 -10.43 -2.41
CA VAL A 177 -12.44 -11.10 -1.83
C VAL A 177 -12.42 -10.89 -0.33
N PHE A 178 -12.31 -11.97 0.44
CA PHE A 178 -12.31 -11.91 1.90
C PHE A 178 -11.24 -12.85 2.49
N SER A 179 -10.95 -12.68 3.79
CA SER A 179 -10.09 -13.60 4.56
C SER A 179 -10.81 -14.07 5.83
N ASP A 180 -10.15 -14.93 6.59
CA ASP A 180 -10.58 -15.32 7.94
C ASP A 180 -10.68 -14.15 8.93
N TRP A 181 -10.12 -12.99 8.58
CA TRP A 181 -10.23 -11.74 9.32
C TRP A 181 -11.33 -10.82 8.77
N CYS A 182 -12.24 -11.35 7.95
CA CYS A 182 -13.23 -10.62 7.15
C CYS A 182 -12.56 -9.84 6.00
N GLU A 183 -11.80 -8.78 6.31
CA GLU A 183 -11.01 -7.95 5.38
C GLU A 183 -11.73 -7.58 4.06
N TYR A 184 -13.06 -7.42 4.14
CA TYR A 184 -13.93 -6.95 3.08
C TYR A 184 -14.90 -5.91 3.68
N PRO A 185 -14.79 -4.62 3.33
CA PRO A 185 -15.53 -3.51 3.96
C PRO A 185 -17.02 -3.75 4.15
N ILE A 186 -17.71 -4.22 3.11
CA ILE A 186 -19.17 -4.43 3.16
C ILE A 186 -19.53 -5.56 4.11
N LEU A 187 -18.83 -6.70 4.03
CA LEU A 187 -19.07 -7.82 4.96
C LEU A 187 -18.76 -7.42 6.40
N TYR A 188 -17.67 -6.69 6.63
CA TYR A 188 -17.31 -6.18 7.96
C TYR A 188 -18.44 -5.33 8.56
N MET A 189 -18.97 -4.38 7.79
CA MET A 189 -20.06 -3.52 8.22
C MET A 189 -21.34 -4.31 8.54
N LEU A 190 -21.71 -5.25 7.66
CA LEU A 190 -22.88 -6.12 7.88
C LEU A 190 -22.72 -6.93 9.17
N LEU A 191 -21.57 -7.58 9.37
CA LEU A 191 -21.30 -8.37 10.58
C LEU A 191 -21.26 -7.49 11.84
N LYS A 192 -20.60 -6.33 11.79
CA LYS A 192 -20.53 -5.37 12.90
C LYS A 192 -21.93 -4.90 13.31
N SER A 193 -22.79 -4.61 12.33
CA SER A 193 -24.18 -4.20 12.57
C SER A 193 -25.01 -5.36 13.16
N TRP A 194 -25.05 -6.51 12.48
CA TRP A 194 -25.89 -7.65 12.82
C TRP A 194 -25.55 -8.32 14.15
N LEU A 195 -24.27 -8.31 14.53
CA LEU A 195 -23.78 -8.98 15.74
C LEU A 195 -23.57 -8.02 16.92
N SER A 196 -23.92 -6.73 16.75
CA SER A 196 -23.86 -5.74 17.82
C SER A 196 -24.91 -6.01 18.91
N LYS A 197 -24.49 -5.97 20.18
CA LYS A 197 -25.38 -6.23 21.34
C LYS A 197 -26.27 -5.03 21.74
N LYS A 198 -26.09 -3.85 21.14
CA LYS A 198 -26.62 -2.57 21.68
C LYS A 198 -27.20 -1.58 20.65
N THR A 199 -27.42 -1.97 19.38
CA THR A 199 -27.91 -1.02 18.36
C THR A 199 -29.35 -1.32 17.92
N LEU A 200 -30.12 -0.25 17.65
CA LEU A 200 -31.47 -0.31 17.07
C LEU A 200 -31.51 -0.98 15.69
N LEU A 201 -30.36 -1.04 15.01
CA LEU A 201 -30.20 -1.67 13.70
C LEU A 201 -29.73 -3.13 13.78
N SER A 202 -29.44 -3.63 15.00
CA SER A 202 -29.12 -5.03 15.19
C SER A 202 -30.26 -5.87 14.61
N ARG A 203 -29.90 -6.92 13.85
CA ARG A 203 -30.84 -7.85 13.22
C ARG A 203 -31.70 -7.28 12.08
N VAL A 204 -31.44 -6.07 11.59
CA VAL A 204 -32.17 -5.51 10.44
C VAL A 204 -31.57 -5.99 9.11
N LEU A 205 -32.44 -6.46 8.22
CA LEU A 205 -32.13 -6.73 6.81
C LEU A 205 -32.98 -5.85 5.91
N GLY A 206 -32.35 -5.19 4.94
CA GLY A 206 -33.07 -4.46 3.90
C GLY A 206 -33.84 -5.41 2.98
N GLY A 207 -35.08 -5.06 2.67
CA GLY A 207 -35.97 -5.83 1.81
C GLY A 207 -36.27 -7.22 2.38
N HIS A 208 -36.25 -8.22 1.51
CA HIS A 208 -36.44 -9.62 1.89
C HIS A 208 -35.14 -10.29 2.40
N GLY A 209 -34.01 -9.57 2.35
CA GLY A 209 -32.68 -10.08 2.65
C GLY A 209 -32.06 -10.84 1.47
N GLU A 210 -32.60 -10.67 0.26
CA GLU A 210 -32.19 -11.42 -0.93
C GLU A 210 -31.04 -10.77 -1.69
N SER A 211 -30.56 -9.60 -1.27
CA SER A 211 -29.34 -8.99 -1.81
C SER A 211 -28.21 -10.01 -1.71
N ALA A 212 -27.59 -10.33 -2.84
CA ALA A 212 -26.61 -11.41 -2.92
C ALA A 212 -25.41 -11.02 -3.77
N VAL A 213 -24.22 -11.41 -3.33
CA VAL A 213 -22.96 -11.22 -4.05
C VAL A 213 -22.12 -12.49 -4.02
N PRO A 214 -21.25 -12.73 -5.01
CA PRO A 214 -20.34 -13.86 -4.98
C PRO A 214 -19.14 -13.53 -4.10
N TYR A 215 -18.58 -14.56 -3.47
CA TYR A 215 -17.41 -14.44 -2.59
C TYR A 215 -16.28 -15.36 -3.06
N ILE A 216 -15.05 -14.93 -2.82
CA ILE A 216 -13.85 -15.75 -2.95
C ILE A 216 -12.91 -15.51 -1.78
N HIS A 217 -12.40 -16.58 -1.20
CA HIS A 217 -11.41 -16.47 -0.13
C HIS A 217 -10.03 -16.18 -0.71
N ILE A 218 -9.24 -15.34 -0.05
CA ILE A 218 -7.90 -14.92 -0.51
C ILE A 218 -6.96 -16.10 -0.84
N LYS A 219 -7.04 -17.19 -0.07
CA LYS A 219 -6.24 -18.41 -0.33
C LYS A 219 -6.59 -19.08 -1.67
N ASP A 220 -7.86 -19.10 -2.05
CA ASP A 220 -8.26 -19.65 -3.34
C ASP A 220 -7.92 -18.70 -4.48
N LEU A 221 -8.05 -17.38 -4.26
CA LEU A 221 -7.64 -16.39 -5.24
C LEU A 221 -6.13 -16.49 -5.59
N ILE A 222 -5.27 -16.68 -4.59
CA ILE A 222 -3.82 -16.89 -4.82
C ILE A 222 -3.57 -18.15 -5.65
N LYS A 223 -4.26 -19.26 -5.34
CA LYS A 223 -4.15 -20.50 -6.13
C LYS A 223 -4.59 -20.30 -7.57
N LEU A 224 -5.62 -19.49 -7.81
CA LEU A 224 -6.07 -19.17 -9.17
C LEU A 224 -4.99 -18.38 -9.93
N PHE A 225 -4.37 -17.37 -9.31
CA PHE A 225 -3.28 -16.63 -9.97
C PHE A 225 -2.08 -17.51 -10.26
N LEU A 226 -1.68 -18.36 -9.31
CA LEU A 226 -0.65 -19.37 -9.54
C LEU A 226 -1.00 -20.29 -10.70
N ARG A 227 -2.24 -20.77 -10.75
CA ARG A 227 -2.66 -21.65 -11.83
C ARG A 227 -2.54 -20.96 -13.18
N ILE A 228 -2.98 -19.70 -13.30
CA ILE A 228 -2.84 -18.92 -14.54
C ILE A 228 -1.37 -18.77 -14.95
N ILE A 229 -0.48 -18.56 -13.98
CA ILE A 229 0.97 -18.49 -14.22
C ILE A 229 1.51 -19.84 -14.70
N ASP A 230 1.16 -20.93 -14.03
CA ASP A 230 1.67 -22.28 -14.31
C ASP A 230 1.29 -22.80 -15.71
N ILE A 231 0.11 -22.42 -16.21
CA ILE A 231 -0.38 -22.85 -17.54
C ILE A 231 -0.41 -21.71 -18.56
N SER A 232 0.32 -20.61 -18.30
CA SER A 232 0.29 -19.40 -19.12
C SER A 232 0.47 -19.68 -20.62
N ASP A 233 1.35 -20.62 -20.97
CA ASP A 233 1.68 -20.96 -22.35
C ASP A 233 0.53 -21.69 -23.09
N THR A 234 -0.41 -22.29 -22.36
CA THR A 234 -1.57 -22.99 -22.93
C THR A 234 -2.83 -22.12 -22.99
N LEU A 235 -2.82 -20.97 -22.31
CA LEU A 235 -3.95 -20.06 -22.28
C LEU A 235 -4.03 -19.25 -23.58
N PRO A 236 -5.23 -18.86 -24.02
CA PRO A 236 -5.36 -18.00 -25.19
C PRO A 236 -4.62 -16.68 -24.99
N GLN A 237 -4.29 -16.05 -26.11
CA GLN A 237 -3.62 -14.75 -26.16
C GLN A 237 -4.36 -13.72 -25.28
N ARG A 238 -5.69 -13.67 -25.39
CA ARG A 238 -6.58 -12.94 -24.50
C ARG A 238 -7.46 -13.92 -23.74
N ALA A 239 -7.37 -13.90 -22.41
CA ALA A 239 -8.22 -14.70 -21.54
C ALA A 239 -9.02 -13.82 -20.57
N VAL A 240 -10.29 -14.15 -20.34
CA VAL A 240 -11.13 -13.53 -19.31
C VAL A 240 -11.64 -14.62 -18.38
N TYR A 241 -11.44 -14.45 -17.08
CA TYR A 241 -11.83 -15.40 -16.04
C TYR A 241 -12.58 -14.72 -14.90
N ILE A 242 -13.46 -15.45 -14.25
CA ILE A 242 -14.17 -15.05 -13.03
C ILE A 242 -13.56 -15.78 -11.84
N ALA A 243 -13.03 -15.01 -10.88
CA ALA A 243 -12.54 -15.55 -9.62
C ALA A 243 -13.64 -15.49 -8.56
N GLY A 244 -14.49 -16.52 -8.52
CA GLY A 244 -15.62 -16.60 -7.58
C GLY A 244 -16.17 -18.02 -7.43
N SER A 245 -16.88 -18.26 -6.33
CA SER A 245 -17.70 -19.47 -6.16
C SER A 245 -18.96 -19.38 -7.01
N GLN A 246 -19.42 -20.49 -7.57
CA GLN A 246 -20.65 -20.55 -8.37
C GLN A 246 -21.84 -19.93 -7.63
N GLY A 247 -22.66 -19.17 -8.35
CA GLY A 247 -23.85 -18.51 -7.82
C GLY A 247 -23.54 -17.22 -7.05
N SER A 248 -24.29 -16.96 -5.98
CA SER A 248 -24.07 -15.84 -5.07
C SER A 248 -24.61 -16.20 -3.69
N ILE A 249 -24.16 -15.50 -2.65
CA ILE A 249 -24.63 -15.73 -1.28
C ILE A 249 -25.45 -14.53 -0.83
N SER A 250 -26.66 -14.81 -0.35
CA SER A 250 -27.61 -13.78 0.08
C SER A 250 -27.30 -13.24 1.47
N HIS A 251 -27.74 -12.01 1.74
CA HIS A 251 -27.63 -11.40 3.06
C HIS A 251 -28.40 -12.20 4.12
N ILE A 252 -29.54 -12.79 3.78
CA ILE A 252 -30.29 -13.65 4.71
C ILE A 252 -29.50 -14.92 5.09
N ASP A 253 -28.79 -15.53 4.15
CA ASP A 253 -27.96 -16.71 4.42
C ASP A 253 -26.73 -16.35 5.26
N LEU A 254 -26.07 -15.23 4.94
CA LEU A 254 -24.97 -14.69 5.74
C LEU A 254 -25.44 -14.38 7.16
N PHE A 255 -26.57 -13.69 7.31
CA PHE A 255 -27.14 -13.29 8.60
C PHE A 255 -27.42 -14.50 9.48
N ARG A 256 -28.18 -15.48 8.96
CA ARG A 256 -28.53 -16.71 9.70
C ARG A 256 -27.28 -17.46 10.13
N THR A 257 -26.32 -17.62 9.21
CA THR A 257 -25.10 -18.37 9.49
C THR A 257 -24.21 -17.66 10.51
N ALA A 258 -24.00 -16.35 10.36
CA ALA A 258 -23.19 -15.55 11.27
C ALA A 258 -23.80 -15.49 12.68
N THR A 259 -25.10 -15.26 12.78
CA THR A 259 -25.80 -15.20 14.08
C THR A 259 -25.82 -16.56 14.77
N ARG A 260 -26.00 -17.66 14.03
CA ARG A 260 -25.89 -19.01 14.56
C ARG A 260 -24.52 -19.29 15.17
N TYR A 261 -23.44 -18.97 14.46
CA TYR A 261 -22.09 -19.18 15.00
C TYR A 261 -21.74 -18.24 16.16
N TYR A 262 -22.22 -17.01 16.12
CA TYR A 262 -21.88 -16.02 17.13
C TYR A 262 -22.70 -16.15 18.42
N TYR A 263 -24.00 -16.44 18.33
CA TYR A 263 -24.91 -16.57 19.48
C TYR A 263 -25.20 -18.02 19.88
N GLY A 264 -24.77 -19.00 19.09
CA GLY A 264 -25.03 -20.43 19.31
C GLY A 264 -26.45 -20.89 18.93
N HIS A 265 -27.30 -20.03 18.38
CA HIS A 265 -28.67 -20.35 17.98
C HIS A 265 -29.14 -19.44 16.83
N ASP A 266 -30.23 -19.85 16.15
CA ASP A 266 -30.78 -19.08 15.04
C ASP A 266 -31.49 -17.80 15.52
N VAL A 267 -31.12 -16.68 14.93
CA VAL A 267 -31.75 -15.38 15.19
C VAL A 267 -32.68 -15.03 14.04
N LYS A 268 -33.91 -14.61 14.35
CA LYS A 268 -34.86 -14.09 13.35
C LYS A 268 -34.51 -12.64 13.00
N PRO A 269 -34.28 -12.29 11.71
CA PRO A 269 -34.05 -10.91 11.30
C PRO A 269 -35.36 -10.14 11.21
N PHE A 270 -35.26 -8.83 11.43
CA PHE A 270 -36.29 -7.87 11.08
C PHE A 270 -36.09 -7.43 9.63
N LYS A 271 -37.10 -7.66 8.78
CA LYS A 271 -37.07 -7.31 7.35
C LYS A 271 -37.64 -5.91 7.15
N MET A 272 -36.79 -4.96 6.79
CA MET A 272 -37.18 -3.58 6.51
C MET A 272 -37.74 -3.46 5.08
N PRO A 273 -39.02 -3.11 4.87
CA PRO A 273 -39.56 -2.95 3.52
C PRO A 273 -38.75 -1.93 2.70
N LYS A 274 -38.57 -2.19 1.39
CA LYS A 274 -37.72 -1.38 0.50
C LYS A 274 -38.09 0.12 0.51
N ILE A 275 -39.39 0.41 0.63
CA ILE A 275 -39.93 1.78 0.63
C ILE A 275 -39.36 2.61 1.80
N PHE A 276 -39.06 1.97 2.94
CA PHE A 276 -38.49 2.62 4.11
C PHE A 276 -36.96 2.59 4.14
N ALA A 277 -36.32 1.76 3.31
CA ALA A 277 -34.88 1.60 3.32
C ALA A 277 -34.14 2.86 2.86
N ARG A 278 -34.56 3.49 1.74
CA ARG A 278 -33.92 4.71 1.23
C ARG A 278 -34.06 5.89 2.21
N PRO A 279 -35.26 6.23 2.74
CA PRO A 279 -35.40 7.25 3.78
C PRO A 279 -34.58 6.96 5.05
N GLY A 280 -34.57 5.70 5.51
CA GLY A 280 -33.77 5.30 6.67
C GLY A 280 -32.27 5.52 6.46
N LEU A 281 -31.75 5.19 5.28
CA LEU A 281 -30.35 5.42 4.92
C LEU A 281 -29.99 6.92 4.82
N VAL A 282 -30.92 7.77 4.37
CA VAL A 282 -30.74 9.23 4.36
C VAL A 282 -30.62 9.77 5.79
N ILE A 283 -31.52 9.34 6.69
CA ILE A 283 -31.49 9.75 8.10
C ILE A 283 -30.19 9.30 8.77
N LEU A 284 -29.77 8.04 8.55
CA LEU A 284 -28.51 7.53 9.09
C LEU A 284 -27.30 8.29 8.55
N SER A 285 -27.29 8.61 7.25
CA SER A 285 -26.22 9.42 6.64
C SER A 285 -26.16 10.82 7.26
N PHE A 286 -27.30 11.45 7.51
CA PHE A 286 -27.40 12.77 8.14
C PHE A 286 -26.94 12.75 9.61
N LEU A 287 -27.35 11.74 10.39
CA LEU A 287 -26.88 11.55 11.76
C LEU A 287 -25.38 11.25 11.83
N GLY A 288 -24.87 10.48 10.86
CA GLY A 288 -23.44 10.24 10.69
C GLY A 288 -22.66 11.53 10.43
N TRP A 289 -23.16 12.37 9.53
CA TRP A 289 -22.59 13.69 9.24
C TRP A 289 -22.55 14.60 10.48
N LEU A 290 -23.66 14.68 11.24
CA LEU A 290 -23.71 15.46 12.50
C LEU A 290 -22.72 14.98 13.56
N THR A 291 -22.43 13.68 13.59
CA THR A 291 -21.51 13.07 14.56
C THR A 291 -20.07 12.98 14.06
N GLY A 292 -19.78 13.51 12.86
CA GLY A 292 -18.46 13.43 12.22
C GLY A 292 -18.05 12.01 11.81
N LYS A 293 -18.99 11.05 11.80
CA LYS A 293 -18.76 9.66 11.40
C LYS A 293 -19.47 9.41 10.08
N GLU A 294 -18.76 9.56 8.96
CA GLU A 294 -19.33 9.17 7.67
C GLU A 294 -19.70 7.67 7.68
N THR A 295 -20.97 7.39 7.42
CA THR A 295 -21.44 6.03 7.22
C THR A 295 -21.11 5.57 5.80
N LEU A 296 -20.62 4.33 5.67
CA LEU A 296 -20.48 3.69 4.37
C LEU A 296 -21.83 3.35 3.74
N GLU A 297 -22.86 3.14 4.57
CA GLU A 297 -24.23 2.99 4.10
C GLU A 297 -24.69 4.30 3.48
N LYS A 298 -24.95 4.27 2.16
CA LYS A 298 -25.37 5.44 1.39
C LYS A 298 -26.76 5.22 0.78
N PRO A 299 -27.56 6.27 0.55
CA PRO A 299 -28.92 6.14 0.02
C PRO A 299 -29.03 5.39 -1.32
N TRP A 300 -28.02 5.50 -2.19
CA TRP A 300 -27.97 4.82 -3.48
C TRP A 300 -27.94 3.29 -3.34
N MET A 301 -27.44 2.75 -2.22
CA MET A 301 -27.38 1.31 -1.98
C MET A 301 -28.78 0.68 -1.95
N ALA A 302 -29.82 1.47 -1.66
CA ALA A 302 -31.21 1.01 -1.66
C ALA A 302 -31.65 0.43 -3.03
N GLU A 303 -31.04 0.88 -4.13
CA GLU A 303 -31.35 0.42 -5.49
C GLU A 303 -30.88 -1.02 -5.77
N TYR A 304 -30.03 -1.55 -4.89
CA TYR A 304 -29.48 -2.90 -4.95
C TYR A 304 -30.17 -3.87 -3.97
N ILE A 305 -31.18 -3.41 -3.22
CA ILE A 305 -31.91 -4.25 -2.28
C ILE A 305 -32.67 -5.36 -3.02
N ASP A 306 -32.44 -6.60 -2.60
CA ASP A 306 -32.93 -7.85 -3.17
C ASP A 306 -32.47 -8.14 -4.61
N LYS A 307 -31.44 -7.43 -5.11
CA LYS A 307 -30.78 -7.81 -6.37
C LYS A 307 -29.68 -8.85 -6.10
N LYS A 308 -29.54 -9.81 -7.02
CA LYS A 308 -28.58 -10.93 -6.91
C LYS A 308 -27.50 -10.81 -7.98
N LEU A 309 -26.26 -10.58 -7.58
CA LEU A 309 -25.10 -10.63 -8.48
C LEU A 309 -24.66 -12.08 -8.66
N THR A 310 -25.51 -12.90 -9.28
CA THR A 310 -25.25 -14.32 -9.50
C THR A 310 -24.22 -14.49 -10.60
N ILE A 311 -23.26 -15.39 -10.41
CA ILE A 311 -22.25 -15.73 -11.43
C ILE A 311 -22.30 -17.20 -11.84
N ASP A 312 -21.89 -17.45 -13.08
CA ASP A 312 -21.50 -18.75 -13.60
C ASP A 312 -20.04 -18.69 -14.03
N ALA A 313 -19.17 -19.34 -13.26
CA ALA A 313 -17.72 -19.38 -13.51
C ALA A 313 -17.27 -20.71 -14.16
N SER A 314 -18.18 -21.43 -14.81
CA SER A 314 -17.90 -22.78 -15.34
C SER A 314 -16.83 -22.78 -16.42
N VAL A 315 -16.74 -21.70 -17.22
CA VAL A 315 -15.69 -21.54 -18.23
C VAL A 315 -14.33 -21.40 -17.54
N THR A 316 -14.22 -20.56 -16.51
CA THR A 316 -12.99 -20.47 -15.70
C THR A 316 -12.62 -21.82 -15.13
N TYR A 317 -13.58 -22.54 -14.56
CA TYR A 317 -13.27 -23.81 -13.87
C TYR A 317 -12.74 -24.86 -14.83
N LYS A 318 -13.34 -24.95 -16.02
CA LYS A 318 -12.90 -25.87 -17.07
C LYS A 318 -11.57 -25.46 -17.67
N ALA A 319 -11.40 -24.18 -18.00
CA ALA A 319 -10.20 -23.68 -18.68
C ALA A 319 -8.95 -23.77 -17.80
N LEU A 320 -9.09 -23.53 -16.49
CA LEU A 320 -7.98 -23.56 -15.55
C LEU A 320 -7.81 -24.91 -14.84
N ASP A 321 -8.72 -25.86 -15.03
CA ASP A 321 -8.84 -27.06 -14.19
C ASP A 321 -8.74 -26.72 -12.69
N TRP A 322 -9.53 -25.72 -12.29
CA TRP A 322 -9.46 -25.10 -10.97
C TRP A 322 -10.85 -24.77 -10.47
N LYS A 323 -11.10 -24.94 -9.17
CA LYS A 323 -12.33 -24.49 -8.53
C LYS A 323 -12.06 -24.04 -7.09
N PRO A 324 -12.86 -23.10 -6.54
CA PRO A 324 -12.78 -22.75 -5.14
C PRO A 324 -12.90 -23.99 -4.24
N THR A 325 -12.10 -24.02 -3.18
CA THR A 325 -12.12 -25.14 -2.25
C THR A 325 -13.37 -25.01 -1.37
N PRO A 326 -14.24 -26.04 -1.25
CA PRO A 326 -15.48 -25.92 -0.49
C PRO A 326 -15.31 -25.46 0.96
N ARG A 327 -14.18 -25.79 1.60
CA ARG A 327 -13.85 -25.35 2.97
C ARG A 327 -13.61 -23.83 3.10
N TYR A 328 -13.36 -23.15 1.99
CA TYR A 328 -13.13 -21.71 1.89
C TYR A 328 -14.36 -20.91 1.44
N HIS A 329 -15.52 -21.56 1.24
CA HIS A 329 -16.77 -20.84 0.99
C HIS A 329 -17.15 -19.98 2.19
N ILE A 330 -17.67 -18.78 1.93
CA ILE A 330 -17.95 -17.76 2.96
C ILE A 330 -18.81 -18.29 4.11
N LEU A 331 -19.87 -19.05 3.83
CA LEU A 331 -20.75 -19.58 4.87
C LEU A 331 -19.99 -20.50 5.85
N ARG A 332 -19.00 -21.27 5.37
CA ARG A 332 -18.14 -22.10 6.25
C ARG A 332 -17.06 -21.28 6.94
N ARG A 333 -16.59 -20.19 6.33
CA ARG A 333 -15.58 -19.29 6.91
C ARG A 333 -16.15 -18.32 7.92
N LEU A 334 -17.48 -18.10 7.94
CA LEU A 334 -18.13 -17.26 8.95
C LEU A 334 -17.82 -17.76 10.38
N LEU A 335 -17.71 -19.07 10.61
CA LEU A 335 -17.27 -19.61 11.91
C LEU A 335 -15.92 -19.04 12.35
N PHE A 336 -14.94 -19.02 11.45
CA PHE A 336 -13.59 -18.52 11.74
C PHE A 336 -13.60 -17.00 11.92
N ILE A 337 -14.38 -16.29 11.10
CA ILE A 337 -14.51 -14.83 11.18
C ILE A 337 -15.16 -14.43 12.51
N THR A 338 -16.26 -15.08 12.92
CA THR A 338 -16.95 -14.81 14.19
C THR A 338 -16.07 -15.18 15.37
N GLU A 339 -15.33 -16.30 15.29
CA GLU A 339 -14.39 -16.68 16.34
C GLU A 339 -13.30 -15.63 16.53
N LYS A 340 -12.72 -15.11 15.44
CA LYS A 340 -11.74 -14.00 15.51
C LYS A 340 -12.36 -12.71 16.04
N MET A 341 -13.61 -12.44 15.69
CA MET A 341 -14.34 -11.29 16.23
C MET A 341 -14.55 -11.39 17.75
N ILE A 342 -14.83 -12.60 18.27
CA ILE A 342 -15.04 -12.85 19.71
C ILE A 342 -13.70 -12.85 20.47
N THR A 343 -12.72 -13.60 19.98
CA THR A 343 -11.45 -13.83 20.70
C THR A 343 -10.45 -12.69 20.54
N HIS A 344 -10.49 -11.95 19.43
CA HIS A 344 -9.54 -10.88 19.11
C HIS A 344 -10.26 -9.60 18.63
N PRO A 345 -11.23 -9.05 19.39
CA PRO A 345 -12.12 -7.99 18.91
C PRO A 345 -11.38 -6.73 18.44
N LYS A 346 -10.39 -6.26 19.22
CA LYS A 346 -9.59 -5.08 18.87
C LYS A 346 -8.79 -5.27 17.58
N ASN A 347 -8.15 -6.42 17.41
CA ASN A 347 -7.36 -6.71 16.20
C ASN A 347 -8.25 -6.89 14.97
N TRP A 348 -9.42 -7.52 15.15
CA TRP A 348 -10.40 -7.70 14.10
C TRP A 348 -10.96 -6.35 13.64
N GLU A 349 -11.36 -5.48 14.57
CA GLU A 349 -11.83 -4.13 14.27
C GLU A 349 -10.74 -3.28 13.59
N PHE A 350 -9.54 -3.22 14.17
CA PHE A 350 -8.41 -2.47 13.60
C PHE A 350 -8.09 -2.89 12.16
N ARG A 351 -8.00 -4.19 11.88
CA ARG A 351 -7.70 -4.69 10.52
C ARG A 351 -8.73 -4.27 9.49
N ASN A 352 -10.01 -4.30 9.86
CA ASN A 352 -11.10 -3.98 8.95
C ASN A 352 -11.31 -2.46 8.79
N GLU A 353 -11.17 -1.68 9.87
CA GLU A 353 -11.29 -0.22 9.80
C GLU A 353 -10.16 0.43 9.01
N LEU A 354 -8.95 -0.14 9.08
CA LEU A 354 -7.85 0.28 8.21
C LEU A 354 -8.19 0.15 6.72
N LEU A 355 -9.03 -0.80 6.31
CA LEU A 355 -9.44 -0.92 4.91
C LEU A 355 -10.45 0.16 4.50
N LEU A 356 -11.20 0.72 5.45
CA LEU A 356 -12.14 1.82 5.23
C LEU A 356 -11.43 3.17 5.07
N GLN A 357 -10.38 3.38 5.87
CA GLN A 357 -9.64 4.65 5.93
C GLN A 357 -8.57 4.80 4.85
N ARG A 358 -8.24 3.74 4.11
CA ARG A 358 -7.08 3.70 3.20
C ARG A 358 -7.28 4.36 1.84
N VAL A 359 -8.43 4.95 1.59
CA VAL A 359 -8.71 5.62 0.32
C VAL A 359 -8.44 7.11 0.45
N ALA A 360 -7.16 7.49 0.53
CA ALA A 360 -6.77 8.89 0.45
C ALA A 360 -5.32 9.07 0.00
N TYR A 361 -5.14 10.09 -0.84
CA TYR A 361 -3.89 10.70 -1.26
C TYR A 361 -2.88 10.83 -0.10
N ARG A 362 -1.65 10.35 -0.28
CA ARG A 362 -0.64 10.33 0.80
C ARG A 362 0.13 11.64 0.82
N LYS A 363 -0.19 12.49 1.81
CA LYS A 363 0.58 13.73 2.05
C LYS A 363 2.07 13.48 2.26
N SER A 364 2.48 12.35 2.86
CA SER A 364 3.89 12.03 3.01
C SER A 364 4.60 11.79 1.66
N THR A 365 3.95 11.14 0.70
CA THR A 365 4.50 10.94 -0.65
C THR A 365 4.58 12.26 -1.42
N GLU A 366 3.57 13.11 -1.28
CA GLU A 366 3.57 14.45 -1.87
C GLU A 366 4.70 15.32 -1.30
N ILE A 367 4.84 15.37 0.03
CA ILE A 367 5.93 16.06 0.71
C ILE A 367 7.28 15.54 0.22
N TYR A 368 7.47 14.22 0.18
CA TYR A 368 8.72 13.62 -0.29
C TYR A 368 9.07 14.01 -1.72
N ASN A 369 8.10 13.97 -2.65
CA ASN A 369 8.35 14.35 -4.04
C ASN A 369 8.78 15.81 -4.16
N ILE A 370 8.11 16.72 -3.43
CA ILE A 370 8.48 18.14 -3.41
C ILE A 370 9.90 18.31 -2.85
N LEU A 371 10.27 17.57 -1.80
CA LEU A 371 11.62 17.60 -1.24
C LEU A 371 12.66 17.12 -2.26
N ILE A 372 12.41 16.01 -2.96
CA ILE A 372 13.33 15.52 -3.99
C ILE A 372 13.53 16.57 -5.10
N ASP A 373 12.46 17.22 -5.55
CA ASP A 373 12.54 18.27 -6.58
C ASP A 373 13.30 19.51 -6.09
N LEU A 374 13.21 19.83 -4.80
CA LEU A 374 13.87 21.00 -4.20
C LEU A 374 15.28 20.72 -3.67
N ARG A 375 15.70 19.45 -3.63
CA ARG A 375 16.88 19.02 -2.89
C ARG A 375 18.14 19.79 -3.21
N GLU A 376 18.52 19.90 -4.49
CA GLU A 376 19.76 20.60 -4.85
C GLU A 376 19.73 22.06 -4.44
N SER A 377 18.60 22.74 -4.66
CA SER A 377 18.42 24.15 -4.29
C SER A 377 18.55 24.34 -2.79
N LEU A 378 17.83 23.53 -1.99
CA LEU A 378 17.83 23.65 -0.53
C LEU A 378 19.16 23.24 0.10
N VAL A 379 19.84 22.22 -0.44
CA VAL A 379 21.17 21.83 0.02
C VAL A 379 22.18 22.96 -0.24
N ASN A 380 22.14 23.60 -1.41
CA ASN A 380 23.02 24.73 -1.69
C ASN A 380 22.72 25.92 -0.77
N GLN A 381 21.43 26.23 -0.54
CA GLN A 381 21.01 27.27 0.42
C GLN A 381 21.53 26.98 1.85
N LEU A 382 21.48 25.71 2.29
CA LEU A 382 22.01 25.29 3.58
C LEU A 382 23.53 25.50 3.68
N VAL A 383 24.28 25.14 2.63
CA VAL A 383 25.73 25.38 2.57
C VAL A 383 26.03 26.88 2.68
N GLU A 384 25.33 27.71 1.90
CA GLU A 384 25.50 29.17 1.94
C GLU A 384 25.17 29.74 3.33
N GLU A 385 24.08 29.29 3.94
CA GLU A 385 23.67 29.71 5.28
C GLU A 385 24.72 29.38 6.33
N VAL A 386 25.28 28.17 6.31
CA VAL A 386 26.38 27.77 7.22
C VAL A 386 27.62 28.67 7.03
N MET A 387 27.90 29.08 5.80
CA MET A 387 29.07 29.90 5.45
C MET A 387 28.89 31.41 5.70
N LYS A 388 27.66 31.91 5.94
CA LYS A 388 27.40 33.35 6.22
C LYS A 388 28.21 33.86 7.41
N PRO A 389 28.90 35.01 7.34
CA PRO A 389 29.77 35.51 8.42
C PRO A 389 29.11 35.55 9.82
N GLU A 390 27.83 35.86 9.88
CA GLU A 390 27.01 35.90 11.10
C GLU A 390 26.96 34.55 11.84
N ASN A 391 26.97 33.44 11.08
CA ASN A 391 26.90 32.09 11.63
C ASN A 391 28.26 31.52 12.06
N LYS A 392 29.34 32.32 12.07
CA LYS A 392 30.69 31.87 12.47
C LYS A 392 30.75 31.30 13.88
N LYS A 393 29.98 31.87 14.82
CA LYS A 393 29.88 31.36 16.20
C LYS A 393 29.00 30.12 16.32
N ARG A 394 28.07 29.93 15.38
CA ARG A 394 27.09 28.84 15.39
C ARG A 394 27.68 27.56 14.77
N PHE A 395 28.47 27.71 13.72
CA PHE A 395 29.07 26.61 12.95
C PHE A 395 30.59 26.76 12.81
N PRO A 396 31.37 26.83 13.91
CA PRO A 396 32.81 27.08 13.85
C PRO A 396 33.58 26.00 13.09
N ASN A 397 33.26 24.71 13.29
CA ASN A 397 33.97 23.59 12.68
C ASN A 397 33.44 23.28 11.28
N TYR A 398 32.12 23.33 11.07
CA TYR A 398 31.53 23.07 9.73
C TYR A 398 32.03 24.06 8.67
N ARG A 399 32.36 25.30 9.05
CA ARG A 399 32.91 26.31 8.14
C ARG A 399 34.38 26.11 7.77
N ASN A 400 35.12 25.41 8.61
CA ASN A 400 36.52 25.07 8.36
C ASN A 400 36.64 23.78 7.53
N MET A 401 35.53 23.10 7.28
CA MET A 401 35.47 21.91 6.45
C MET A 401 35.65 22.27 4.97
N ASP A 402 36.20 21.32 4.21
CA ASP A 402 36.12 21.35 2.76
C ASP A 402 34.65 21.50 2.29
N GLN A 403 34.40 22.34 1.29
CA GLN A 403 33.05 22.70 0.88
C GLN A 403 32.28 21.53 0.27
N ASP A 404 32.96 20.68 -0.50
CA ASP A 404 32.33 19.49 -1.08
C ASP A 404 31.96 18.51 0.03
N LEU A 405 32.84 18.34 1.01
CA LEU A 405 32.57 17.49 2.17
C LEU A 405 31.39 18.02 2.99
N LEU A 406 31.33 19.33 3.28
CA LEU A 406 30.21 19.97 3.97
C LEU A 406 28.89 19.74 3.22
N LYS A 407 28.88 19.94 1.90
CA LYS A 407 27.71 19.71 1.06
C LYS A 407 27.20 18.27 1.16
N TRP A 408 28.09 17.28 1.16
CA TRP A 408 27.68 15.88 1.30
C TRP A 408 27.09 15.56 2.68
N TYR A 409 27.60 16.15 3.76
CA TYR A 409 26.99 15.98 5.08
C TYR A 409 25.62 16.61 5.20
N ILE A 410 25.45 17.82 4.66
CA ILE A 410 24.14 18.47 4.60
C ILE A 410 23.18 17.62 3.78
N THR A 411 23.64 17.09 2.64
CA THR A 411 22.86 16.17 1.80
C THR A 411 22.47 14.91 2.55
N LEU A 412 23.36 14.37 3.39
CA LEU A 412 23.10 13.19 4.21
C LEU A 412 21.99 13.43 5.24
N ASN A 413 22.05 14.53 5.99
CA ASN A 413 20.98 14.94 6.91
C ASN A 413 19.65 15.18 6.17
N TYR A 414 19.71 15.86 5.03
CA TYR A 414 18.54 16.09 4.17
C TYR A 414 17.89 14.78 3.73
N GLN A 415 18.72 13.83 3.29
CA GLN A 415 18.27 12.53 2.80
C GLN A 415 17.72 11.67 3.93
N LEU A 416 18.28 11.72 5.14
CA LEU A 416 17.72 11.07 6.33
C LEU A 416 16.28 11.52 6.58
N VAL A 417 16.05 12.83 6.66
CA VAL A 417 14.70 13.39 6.90
C VAL A 417 13.76 12.99 5.76
N SER A 418 14.20 13.14 4.51
CA SER A 418 13.39 12.80 3.34
C SER A 418 12.99 11.32 3.31
N ALA A 419 13.92 10.41 3.65
CA ALA A 419 13.66 8.97 3.69
C ALA A 419 12.66 8.59 4.79
N THR A 420 12.74 9.19 5.98
CA THR A 420 11.77 8.92 7.05
C THR A 420 10.37 9.47 6.71
N VAL A 421 10.27 10.61 6.02
CA VAL A 421 8.99 11.10 5.48
C VAL A 421 8.38 10.07 4.52
N ARG A 422 9.18 9.58 3.56
CA ARG A 422 8.73 8.63 2.53
C ARG A 422 8.22 7.32 3.15
N ASN A 423 8.99 6.77 4.09
CA ASN A 423 8.73 5.47 4.69
C ASN A 423 7.75 5.54 5.87
N ARG A 424 7.53 6.74 6.41
CA ARG A 424 6.80 6.98 7.67
C ARG A 424 7.35 6.14 8.82
N ASP A 425 8.66 5.91 8.78
CA ASP A 425 9.40 5.12 9.74
C ASP A 425 10.63 5.90 10.19
N ARG A 426 10.78 6.01 11.50
CA ARG A 426 11.86 6.74 12.16
C ARG A 426 12.87 5.80 12.82
N ALA A 427 12.73 4.48 12.65
CA ALA A 427 13.60 3.48 13.28
C ALA A 427 15.09 3.60 12.89
N MET A 428 15.40 4.23 11.75
CA MET A 428 16.78 4.48 11.31
C MET A 428 17.44 5.68 12.00
N ILE A 429 16.66 6.55 12.67
CA ILE A 429 17.18 7.79 13.27
C ILE A 429 18.18 7.51 14.39
N PRO A 430 17.89 6.66 15.41
CA PRO A 430 18.83 6.45 16.52
C PRO A 430 20.20 5.96 16.06
N ASN A 431 20.23 4.93 15.21
CA ASN A 431 21.49 4.36 14.73
C ASN A 431 22.29 5.37 13.89
N TYR A 432 21.61 6.11 13.00
CA TYR A 432 22.27 7.19 12.25
C TYR A 432 22.83 8.28 13.18
N ALA A 433 22.01 8.71 14.14
CA ALA A 433 22.36 9.79 15.05
C ALA A 433 23.57 9.41 15.90
N GLN A 434 23.60 8.20 16.45
CA GLN A 434 24.71 7.67 17.24
C GLN A 434 26.03 7.65 16.45
N VAL A 435 26.01 7.11 15.24
CA VAL A 435 27.21 7.05 14.36
C VAL A 435 27.72 8.46 14.04
N MET A 436 26.81 9.37 13.67
CA MET A 436 27.16 10.73 13.30
C MET A 436 27.63 11.56 14.50
N ALA A 437 26.99 11.41 15.67
CA ALA A 437 27.42 12.07 16.91
C ALA A 437 28.81 11.60 17.33
N TYR A 438 29.06 10.29 17.36
CA TYR A 438 30.37 9.73 17.68
C TYR A 438 31.46 10.32 16.80
N ARG A 439 31.24 10.34 15.48
CA ARG A 439 32.21 10.90 14.56
C ARG A 439 32.46 12.39 14.80
N ARG A 440 31.39 13.16 14.98
CA ARG A 440 31.48 14.61 15.21
C ARG A 440 32.21 14.92 16.52
N PHE A 441 31.98 14.10 17.54
CA PHE A 441 32.69 14.18 18.81
C PHE A 441 34.21 13.97 18.61
N VAL A 442 34.62 12.93 17.89
CA VAL A 442 36.04 12.65 17.59
C VAL A 442 36.68 13.76 16.74
N GLU A 443 35.92 14.36 15.82
CA GLU A 443 36.38 15.49 15.00
C GLU A 443 36.40 16.84 15.76
N GLY A 444 36.03 16.88 17.03
CA GLY A 444 36.05 18.08 17.88
C GLY A 444 34.85 19.01 17.73
N PHE A 445 33.76 18.54 17.12
CA PHE A 445 32.50 19.29 17.04
C PHE A 445 31.77 19.23 18.37
N THR A 446 31.12 20.33 18.75
CA THR A 446 30.25 20.36 19.94
C THR A 446 28.86 19.79 19.65
N ALA A 447 28.19 19.20 20.64
CA ALA A 447 26.82 18.72 20.52
C ALA A 447 25.88 19.82 19.98
N LYS A 448 26.06 21.04 20.49
CA LYS A 448 25.30 22.23 20.06
C LYS A 448 25.45 22.49 18.56
N GLU A 449 26.67 22.42 18.03
CA GLU A 449 26.93 22.67 16.61
C GLU A 449 26.27 21.62 15.71
N VAL A 450 26.30 20.34 16.12
CA VAL A 450 25.65 19.25 15.38
C VAL A 450 24.13 19.39 15.41
N LYS A 451 23.55 19.67 16.59
CA LYS A 451 22.12 19.96 16.77
C LYS A 451 21.67 21.13 15.90
N ASP A 452 22.42 22.23 15.93
CA ASP A 452 22.08 23.44 15.20
C ASP A 452 22.02 23.21 13.69
N LEU A 453 22.88 22.32 13.15
CA LEU A 453 22.88 21.96 11.74
C LEU A 453 21.67 21.09 11.39
N MET A 454 21.34 20.11 12.22
CA MET A 454 20.15 19.26 12.01
C MET A 454 18.86 20.07 12.06
N PHE A 455 18.74 20.98 13.05
CA PHE A 455 17.61 21.89 13.16
C PHE A 455 17.51 22.85 11.97
N LEU A 456 18.64 23.42 11.53
CA LEU A 456 18.68 24.27 10.35
C LEU A 456 18.21 23.51 9.10
N THR A 457 18.70 22.28 8.91
CA THR A 457 18.30 21.41 7.81
C THR A 457 16.78 21.22 7.78
N ALA A 458 16.18 20.86 8.92
CA ALA A 458 14.76 20.63 9.04
C ALA A 458 13.93 21.90 8.75
N LYS A 459 14.34 23.03 9.33
CA LYS A 459 13.65 24.31 9.11
C LYS A 459 13.69 24.74 7.64
N THR A 460 14.84 24.63 6.98
CA THR A 460 14.98 24.94 5.55
C THR A 460 14.17 23.98 4.66
N MET A 461 13.96 22.73 5.09
CA MET A 461 13.06 21.79 4.42
C MET A 461 11.58 22.14 4.61
N GLU A 462 11.19 22.60 5.79
CA GLU A 462 9.81 22.89 6.18
C GLU A 462 9.25 24.14 5.48
N GLU A 463 9.99 25.25 5.47
CA GLU A 463 9.51 26.56 5.00
C GLU A 463 8.92 26.49 3.57
N PRO A 464 9.62 25.94 2.55
CA PRO A 464 9.07 25.86 1.19
C PRO A 464 7.88 24.92 1.08
N LEU A 465 7.73 23.93 1.97
CA LEU A 465 6.59 23.01 1.96
C LEU A 465 5.31 23.70 2.42
N LEU A 466 5.41 24.59 3.41
CA LEU A 466 4.26 25.32 3.94
C LEU A 466 3.69 26.35 2.96
N GLU A 467 4.51 26.81 2.00
CA GLU A 467 4.10 27.73 0.93
C GLU A 467 3.38 27.03 -0.24
N ARG A 468 3.43 25.70 -0.31
CA ARG A 468 2.87 24.94 -1.44
C ARG A 468 1.33 24.92 -1.41
N PRO A 469 0.65 25.32 -2.50
CA PRO A 469 -0.80 25.27 -2.59
C PRO A 469 -1.38 23.88 -2.30
N GLU A 470 -0.67 22.83 -2.73
CA GLU A 470 -1.09 21.44 -2.58
C GLU A 470 -1.03 20.94 -1.13
N LEU A 471 -0.21 21.57 -0.28
CA LEU A 471 -0.06 21.24 1.14
C LEU A 471 -0.88 22.15 2.07
N LYS A 472 -1.72 23.03 1.53
CA LYS A 472 -2.61 23.89 2.32
C LYS A 472 -3.45 23.08 3.31
N GLY A 473 -3.48 23.51 4.57
CA GLY A 473 -4.18 22.81 5.65
C GLY A 473 -3.48 21.54 6.17
N SER A 474 -2.26 21.24 5.70
CA SER A 474 -1.46 20.09 6.15
C SER A 474 -0.29 20.47 7.05
N LYS A 475 -0.27 21.70 7.61
CA LYS A 475 0.83 22.22 8.45
C LYS A 475 1.29 21.21 9.50
N GLN A 476 0.38 20.78 10.39
CA GLN A 476 0.72 19.80 11.44
C GLN A 476 1.40 18.53 10.89
N ARG A 477 1.00 18.05 9.70
CA ARG A 477 1.64 16.87 9.09
C ARG A 477 3.04 17.18 8.58
N VAL A 478 3.26 18.36 8.02
CA VAL A 478 4.60 18.79 7.59
C VAL A 478 5.50 18.89 8.82
N ASP A 479 5.05 19.59 9.87
CA ASP A 479 5.77 19.71 11.14
C ASP A 479 6.09 18.31 11.74
N ASP A 480 5.12 17.40 11.76
CA ASP A 480 5.30 16.02 12.23
C ASP A 480 6.31 15.23 11.39
N TYR A 481 6.35 15.42 10.07
CA TYR A 481 7.28 14.67 9.21
C TYR A 481 8.70 15.23 9.22
N ILE A 482 8.85 16.55 9.33
CA ILE A 482 10.12 17.24 9.20
C ILE A 482 10.69 17.57 10.57
N MET A 483 10.02 18.45 11.33
CA MET A 483 10.54 18.99 12.58
C MET A 483 10.62 17.94 13.68
N LEU A 484 9.58 17.11 13.85
CA LEU A 484 9.60 16.04 14.85
C LEU A 484 10.65 14.97 14.55
N THR A 485 10.89 14.66 13.28
CA THR A 485 11.97 13.75 12.85
C THR A 485 13.34 14.34 13.20
N ALA A 486 13.54 15.63 12.94
CA ALA A 486 14.78 16.30 13.28
C ALA A 486 15.00 16.40 14.79
N GLN A 487 13.95 16.68 15.56
CA GLN A 487 14.03 16.71 17.02
C GLN A 487 14.44 15.35 17.59
N LEU A 488 13.89 14.24 17.08
CA LEU A 488 14.33 12.90 17.50
C LEU A 488 15.81 12.64 17.20
N ALA A 489 16.30 13.11 16.05
CA ALA A 489 17.73 12.97 15.73
C ALA A 489 18.60 13.85 16.65
N ILE A 490 18.11 15.05 16.99
CA ILE A 490 18.77 15.99 17.90
C ILE A 490 18.90 15.38 19.30
N ASP A 491 17.82 14.84 19.85
CA ASP A 491 17.83 14.25 21.19
C ASP A 491 18.81 13.05 21.22
N GLU A 492 18.81 12.19 20.19
CA GLU A 492 19.76 11.09 20.07
C GLU A 492 21.22 11.55 19.90
N PHE A 493 21.46 12.71 19.26
CA PHE A 493 22.79 13.31 19.22
C PHE A 493 23.22 13.74 20.62
N GLU A 494 22.36 14.44 21.36
CA GLU A 494 22.66 14.91 22.72
C GLU A 494 22.94 13.74 23.66
N ASP A 495 22.08 12.73 23.68
CA ASP A 495 22.27 11.51 24.47
C ASP A 495 23.62 10.83 24.18
N THR A 496 23.97 10.71 22.89
CA THR A 496 25.25 10.11 22.49
C THR A 496 26.45 10.95 22.95
N TYR A 497 26.37 12.26 22.84
CA TYR A 497 27.42 13.17 23.31
C TYR A 497 27.60 13.09 24.82
N GLU A 498 26.50 13.12 25.59
CA GLU A 498 26.55 12.96 27.05
C GLU A 498 27.23 11.66 27.45
N ILE A 499 26.93 10.55 26.76
CA ILE A 499 27.58 9.26 26.97
C ILE A 499 29.09 9.36 26.68
N LEU A 500 29.48 9.90 25.53
CA LEU A 500 30.89 9.97 25.10
C LEU A 500 31.75 10.86 26.01
N GLU A 501 31.18 11.93 26.54
CA GLU A 501 31.84 12.82 27.51
C GLU A 501 32.19 12.11 28.84
N THR A 502 31.53 10.99 29.16
CA THR A 502 31.87 10.19 30.36
C THR A 502 33.09 9.28 30.17
N TYR A 503 33.54 9.04 28.94
CA TYR A 503 34.67 8.14 28.66
C TYR A 503 36.01 8.88 28.59
N PRO A 504 37.11 8.25 29.02
CA PRO A 504 38.46 8.76 28.75
C PRO A 504 38.72 8.88 27.24
N PRO A 505 39.42 9.93 26.76
CA PRO A 505 39.70 10.14 25.33
C PRO A 505 40.35 8.94 24.63
N GLU A 506 41.20 8.20 25.34
CA GLU A 506 41.88 7.00 24.84
C GLU A 506 40.91 5.82 24.59
N GLN A 507 39.84 5.71 25.38
CA GLN A 507 38.80 4.69 25.19
C GLN A 507 37.87 5.07 24.05
N VAL A 508 37.53 6.36 23.90
CA VAL A 508 36.73 6.85 22.78
C VAL A 508 37.46 6.61 21.45
N ALA A 509 38.77 6.87 21.40
CA ALA A 509 39.60 6.63 20.21
C ALA A 509 39.80 5.14 19.88
N ALA A 510 39.60 4.24 20.86
CA ALA A 510 39.71 2.79 20.71
C ALA A 510 38.41 2.09 20.28
N ILE A 511 37.29 2.83 20.14
CA ILE A 511 36.04 2.31 19.57
C ILE A 511 36.26 2.14 18.06
N ASP A 512 36.93 1.04 17.70
CA ASP A 512 37.55 0.78 16.39
C ASP A 512 36.54 0.29 15.31
N THR A 513 35.24 0.45 15.51
CA THR A 513 34.21 -0.20 14.67
C THR A 513 33.75 0.58 13.45
N ILE A 514 34.00 1.90 13.33
CA ILE A 514 33.44 2.72 12.23
C ILE A 514 34.51 3.40 11.37
N LYS A 515 35.50 2.64 10.89
CA LYS A 515 36.51 3.10 9.92
C LYS A 515 35.97 3.33 8.49
N ALA A 516 34.67 3.15 8.22
CA ALA A 516 34.12 3.00 6.87
C ALA A 516 33.66 4.30 6.16
N VAL A 517 33.78 5.48 6.78
CA VAL A 517 33.32 6.75 6.17
C VAL A 517 34.40 7.81 6.30
N SER A 518 35.42 7.81 5.45
CA SER A 518 36.58 8.72 5.62
C SER A 518 36.60 9.88 4.63
N ASN A 519 35.82 9.82 3.56
CA ASN A 519 35.89 10.77 2.44
C ASN A 519 34.52 11.05 1.80
N SER A 520 34.48 12.04 0.91
CA SER A 520 33.27 12.42 0.15
C SER A 520 32.68 11.28 -0.69
N HIS A 521 33.51 10.33 -1.11
CA HIS A 521 33.08 9.14 -1.84
C HIS A 521 32.26 8.17 -0.97
N ASP A 522 32.66 7.95 0.29
CA ASP A 522 31.90 7.12 1.24
C ASP A 522 30.56 7.76 1.60
N LEU A 523 30.53 9.08 1.82
CA LEU A 523 29.29 9.81 2.08
C LEU A 523 28.36 9.78 0.87
N LYS A 524 28.91 9.96 -0.33
CA LYS A 524 28.16 9.79 -1.58
C LYS A 524 27.58 8.38 -1.69
N ARG A 525 28.34 7.33 -1.33
CA ARG A 525 27.84 5.96 -1.29
C ARG A 525 26.70 5.79 -0.29
N ILE A 526 26.81 6.36 0.91
CA ILE A 526 25.75 6.28 1.93
C ILE A 526 24.52 7.08 1.49
N VAL A 527 24.68 8.26 0.88
CA VAL A 527 23.56 9.03 0.33
C VAL A 527 22.88 8.25 -0.79
N LEU A 528 23.65 7.68 -1.74
CA LEU A 528 23.12 6.81 -2.78
C LEU A 528 22.42 5.59 -2.18
N GLN A 529 22.94 5.03 -1.09
CA GLN A 529 22.29 3.96 -0.32
C GLN A 529 21.00 4.42 0.36
N LEU A 530 20.95 5.62 0.96
CA LEU A 530 19.73 6.20 1.54
C LEU A 530 18.72 6.65 0.45
N GLU A 531 19.19 6.92 -0.77
CA GLU A 531 18.36 7.07 -1.97
C GLU A 531 17.84 5.69 -2.41
N ASP A 532 18.71 4.68 -2.42
CA ASP A 532 18.45 3.26 -2.62
C ASP A 532 17.84 2.57 -1.40
N ILE A 533 17.41 3.28 -0.35
CA ILE A 533 16.38 2.79 0.59
C ILE A 533 15.03 2.59 -0.16
N CYS A 534 15.02 2.85 -1.48
CA CYS A 534 14.11 2.29 -2.48
C CYS A 534 14.37 0.81 -2.86
N SER A 535 15.42 0.17 -2.33
CA SER A 535 15.83 -1.22 -2.48
C SER A 535 16.41 -1.72 -1.13
N ASP A 536 15.57 -2.43 -0.38
CA ASP A 536 15.67 -2.79 1.05
C ASP A 536 16.90 -3.65 1.51
N SER A 537 18.14 -3.39 1.07
CA SER A 537 19.33 -4.16 1.49
C SER A 537 20.08 -3.61 2.72
N LEU A 538 19.72 -2.42 3.20
CA LEU A 538 20.52 -1.67 4.18
C LEU A 538 20.25 -2.02 5.66
N SER A 539 19.12 -2.60 6.05
CA SER A 539 18.92 -2.99 7.47
C SER A 539 19.97 -4.01 7.94
N HIS A 540 20.36 -4.94 7.05
CA HIS A 540 21.38 -5.96 7.29
C HIS A 540 22.80 -5.53 6.93
N GLN A 541 22.99 -4.58 6.01
CA GLN A 541 24.33 -4.06 5.67
C GLN A 541 24.78 -2.94 6.59
N LEU A 542 23.89 -2.11 7.11
CA LEU A 542 24.25 -1.04 8.04
C LEU A 542 24.68 -1.57 9.41
N SER A 543 24.25 -2.77 9.80
CA SER A 543 24.78 -3.49 10.97
C SER A 543 26.15 -4.14 10.73
N GLY A 544 26.64 -4.16 9.48
CA GLY A 544 27.98 -4.63 9.10
C GLY A 544 28.90 -3.55 8.52
N ILE A 545 28.39 -2.34 8.31
CA ILE A 545 29.12 -1.16 7.81
C ILE A 545 29.27 -0.09 8.91
N PHE A 546 28.40 -0.08 9.93
CA PHE A 546 28.47 0.77 11.12
C PHE A 546 28.75 -0.04 12.38
#